data_AF-A0A2R6IVA8-F1
#
_entry.id   AF-A0A2R6IVA8-F1
#
_cell.length_a   1.000
_cell.length_b   1.000
_cell.length_c   1.000
_cell.angle_alpha   90.00
_cell.angle_beta   90.00
_cell.angle_gamma   90.00
#
_symmetry.space_group_name_H-M   'P 1'
#
loop_
_entity.id
_entity.type
_entity.pdbx_description
1 polymer ?
#
loop_
_entity_poly.entity_id
_entity_poly.type
_entity_poly.pdbx_seq_one_letter_code
_entity_poly.pdbx_strand_id
1 'polypeptide(L)'
;MISTRVRAAASTAAAVVERAREAGIGFLSAAVAYYALASLVPLAALVALAVATVAGETVAERVLAAAGDSLSADGRATVRRLFTGATARSRATLVGLAVLLWGGSRLFRGLDRAFARVYRTDDGSDTLGHARDALVALVGVLSAAVVVVLVAGVVVAVAVSVATEAGDLRSLSGAIAAVRRLSGGVEGPAVAVGLVVARTLLFVALLFPVYYLLPNVPMTVRSALPGTLLTALGWTVMIVAFDRYVGLASGSALSGVAGGVVVVVTLLYVASFLLVAGAIVNAVLAER
;
A
#
# COMPACT_ATOMS: atom_id res chain seq x y z
N MET A 1 20.82 36.31 -2.42
CA MET A 1 19.51 35.62 -2.38
C MET A 1 19.61 34.09 -2.49
N ILE A 2 20.57 33.53 -3.25
CA ILE A 2 20.80 32.06 -3.31
C ILE A 2 21.36 31.51 -1.97
N SER A 3 22.25 32.26 -1.32
CA SER A 3 22.88 31.86 -0.04
C SER A 3 21.91 31.76 1.15
N THR A 4 20.78 32.46 1.13
CA THR A 4 19.75 32.37 2.20
C THR A 4 18.86 31.15 2.03
N ARG A 5 18.44 30.82 0.79
CA ARG A 5 17.65 29.61 0.50
C ARG A 5 18.43 28.33 0.76
N VAL A 6 19.70 28.29 0.36
CA VAL A 6 20.57 27.12 0.60
C VAL A 6 20.79 26.89 2.09
N ARG A 7 21.00 27.96 2.88
CA ARG A 7 21.20 27.86 4.33
C ARG A 7 19.93 27.44 5.06
N ALA A 8 18.77 27.93 4.61
CA ALA A 8 17.46 27.50 5.11
C ALA A 8 17.17 26.03 4.79
N ALA A 9 17.47 25.57 3.57
CA ALA A 9 17.30 24.16 3.20
C ALA A 9 18.24 23.25 4.01
N ALA A 10 19.50 23.65 4.20
CA ALA A 10 20.46 22.92 5.01
C ALA A 10 20.04 22.84 6.49
N SER A 11 19.49 23.92 7.05
CA SER A 11 18.96 23.89 8.42
C SER A 11 17.72 23.00 8.54
N THR A 12 16.85 22.95 7.53
CA THR A 12 15.72 22.00 7.49
C THR A 12 16.21 20.56 7.48
N ALA A 13 17.15 20.25 6.59
CA ALA A 13 17.70 18.91 6.48
C ALA A 13 18.39 18.48 7.79
N ALA A 14 19.16 19.37 8.42
CA ALA A 14 19.78 19.11 9.72
C ALA A 14 18.71 18.81 10.80
N ALA A 15 17.67 19.64 10.88
CA ALA A 15 16.57 19.44 11.82
C ALA A 15 15.83 18.11 11.57
N VAL A 16 15.56 17.75 10.31
CA VAL A 16 14.95 16.45 9.95
C VAL A 16 15.83 15.28 10.40
N VAL A 17 17.14 15.34 10.17
CA VAL A 17 18.07 14.27 10.58
C VAL A 17 18.14 14.15 12.09
N GLU A 18 18.22 15.27 12.81
CA GLU A 18 18.22 15.31 14.28
C GLU A 18 16.93 14.69 14.83
N ARG A 19 15.77 15.15 14.33
CA ARG A 19 14.45 14.63 14.72
C ARG A 19 14.29 13.14 14.41
N ALA A 20 14.83 12.67 13.29
CA ALA A 20 14.82 11.25 12.92
C ALA A 20 15.67 10.38 13.85
N ARG A 21 16.82 10.90 14.30
CA ARG A 21 17.70 10.22 15.27
C ARG A 21 17.04 10.16 16.64
N GLU A 22 16.50 11.27 17.12
CA GLU A 22 15.80 11.35 18.41
C GLU A 22 14.59 10.41 18.48
N ALA A 23 13.79 10.38 17.41
CA ALA A 23 12.62 9.49 17.35
C ALA A 23 13.01 8.00 17.24
N GLY A 24 14.28 7.70 16.93
CA GLY A 24 14.73 6.33 16.67
C GLY A 24 14.08 5.75 15.43
N ILE A 25 14.13 6.46 14.30
CA ILE A 25 13.42 6.12 13.05
C ILE A 25 13.56 4.65 12.66
N GLY A 26 14.77 4.07 12.71
CA GLY A 26 14.99 2.67 12.36
C GLY A 26 14.19 1.70 13.24
N PHE A 27 14.16 1.94 14.56
CA PHE A 27 13.38 1.13 15.50
C PHE A 27 11.88 1.31 15.29
N LEU A 28 11.41 2.55 15.13
CA LEU A 28 10.00 2.83 14.85
C LEU A 28 9.54 2.15 13.55
N SER A 29 10.31 2.27 12.48
CA SER A 29 10.01 1.67 11.19
C SER A 29 10.04 0.15 11.23
N ALA A 30 10.96 -0.45 11.98
CA ALA A 30 10.97 -1.90 12.21
C ALA A 30 9.70 -2.37 12.95
N ALA A 31 9.27 -1.65 13.98
CA ALA A 31 8.04 -1.97 14.70
C ALA A 31 6.81 -1.86 13.79
N VAL A 32 6.69 -0.78 13.03
CA VAL A 32 5.60 -0.59 12.05
C VAL A 32 5.61 -1.71 11.01
N ALA A 33 6.77 -2.06 10.45
CA ALA A 33 6.89 -3.14 9.47
C ALA A 33 6.49 -4.50 10.04
N TYR A 34 6.91 -4.81 11.28
CA TYR A 34 6.50 -6.03 11.98
C TYR A 34 4.97 -6.10 12.15
N TYR A 35 4.34 -5.02 12.61
CA TYR A 35 2.89 -4.98 12.76
C TYR A 35 2.17 -5.03 11.41
N ALA A 36 2.73 -4.41 10.36
CA ALA A 36 2.19 -4.46 9.01
C ALA A 36 2.23 -5.88 8.47
N LEU A 37 3.37 -6.58 8.61
CA LEU A 37 3.50 -7.99 8.22
C LEU A 37 2.49 -8.88 8.93
N ALA A 38 2.34 -8.71 10.25
CA ALA A 38 1.36 -9.47 11.03
C ALA A 38 -0.09 -9.21 10.59
N SER A 39 -0.39 -8.00 10.09
CA SER A 39 -1.71 -7.63 9.57
C SER A 39 -1.97 -8.07 8.12
N LEU A 40 -0.91 -8.40 7.37
CA LEU A 40 -0.99 -8.68 5.94
C LEU A 40 -1.78 -9.96 5.65
N VAL A 41 -1.56 -11.01 6.45
CA VAL A 41 -2.24 -12.30 6.26
C VAL A 41 -3.76 -12.19 6.45
N PRO A 42 -4.27 -11.60 7.57
CA PRO A 42 -5.71 -11.42 7.73
C PRO A 42 -6.32 -10.47 6.69
N LEU A 43 -5.59 -9.42 6.31
CA LEU A 43 -6.06 -8.45 5.31
C LEU A 43 -6.20 -9.10 3.93
N ALA A 44 -5.22 -9.89 3.51
CA ALA A 44 -5.29 -10.63 2.25
C ALA A 44 -6.50 -11.58 2.22
N ALA A 45 -6.79 -12.28 3.32
CA ALA A 45 -7.95 -13.15 3.41
C ALA A 45 -9.29 -12.40 3.25
N LEU A 46 -9.40 -11.19 3.84
CA LEU A 46 -10.61 -10.38 3.68
C LEU A 46 -10.75 -9.73 2.33
N VAL A 47 -9.65 -9.26 1.72
CA VAL A 47 -9.70 -8.77 0.34
C VAL A 47 -10.15 -9.90 -0.58
N ALA A 48 -9.61 -11.11 -0.42
CA ALA A 48 -10.04 -12.28 -1.20
C ALA A 48 -11.53 -12.59 -0.99
N LEU A 49 -12.03 -12.52 0.25
CA LEU A 49 -13.44 -12.69 0.56
C LEU A 49 -14.31 -11.61 -0.08
N ALA A 50 -13.94 -10.34 0.03
CA ALA A 50 -14.67 -9.22 -0.55
C ALA A 50 -14.73 -9.32 -2.08
N VAL A 51 -13.62 -9.69 -2.72
CA VAL A 51 -13.58 -9.98 -4.15
C VAL A 51 -14.50 -11.16 -4.47
N ALA A 52 -14.47 -12.24 -3.70
CA ALA A 52 -15.34 -13.39 -3.92
C ALA A 52 -16.83 -13.03 -3.81
N THR A 53 -17.21 -12.14 -2.88
CA THR A 53 -18.61 -11.73 -2.68
C THR A 53 -19.08 -10.74 -3.73
N VAL A 54 -18.22 -9.80 -4.16
CA VAL A 54 -18.58 -8.73 -5.11
C VAL A 54 -18.48 -9.21 -6.55
N ALA A 55 -17.43 -9.98 -6.87
CA ALA A 55 -17.11 -10.36 -8.24
C ALA A 55 -17.76 -11.69 -8.68
N GLY A 56 -18.29 -12.48 -7.73
CA GLY A 56 -18.96 -13.75 -8.00
C GLY A 56 -18.00 -14.88 -8.40
N GLU A 57 -18.53 -16.11 -8.45
CA GLU A 57 -17.76 -17.34 -8.74
C GLU A 57 -17.07 -17.30 -10.12
N THR A 58 -17.67 -16.59 -11.10
CA THR A 58 -17.14 -16.45 -12.46
C THR A 58 -15.87 -15.61 -12.54
N VAL A 59 -15.69 -14.57 -11.72
CA VAL A 59 -14.43 -13.80 -11.67
C VAL A 59 -13.37 -14.57 -10.89
N ALA A 60 -13.77 -15.29 -9.83
CA ALA A 60 -12.87 -16.18 -9.11
C ALA A 60 -12.29 -17.28 -10.01
N GLU A 61 -13.11 -17.91 -10.86
CA GLU A 61 -12.64 -18.91 -11.84
C GLU A 61 -11.69 -18.31 -12.88
N ARG A 62 -11.94 -17.08 -13.34
CA ARG A 62 -11.05 -16.39 -14.29
C ARG A 62 -9.72 -15.98 -13.67
N VAL A 63 -9.72 -15.52 -12.42
CA VAL A 63 -8.50 -15.22 -11.66
C VAL A 63 -7.72 -16.50 -11.36
N LEU A 64 -8.42 -17.57 -11.00
CA LEU A 64 -7.82 -18.91 -10.79
C LEU A 64 -7.26 -19.51 -12.08
N ALA A 65 -7.90 -19.29 -13.23
CA ALA A 65 -7.39 -19.73 -14.52
C ALA A 65 -6.15 -18.92 -14.94
N ALA A 66 -6.15 -17.61 -14.70
CA ALA A 66 -5.00 -16.74 -15.00
C ALA A 66 -3.82 -16.96 -14.04
N ALA A 67 -4.09 -17.20 -12.75
CA ALA A 67 -3.07 -17.48 -11.74
C ALA A 67 -2.63 -18.95 -11.74
N GLY A 68 -3.46 -19.85 -12.27
CA GLY A 68 -3.28 -21.31 -12.21
C GLY A 68 -2.01 -21.81 -12.88
N ASP A 69 -1.54 -21.12 -13.92
CA ASP A 69 -0.29 -21.44 -14.61
C ASP A 69 0.96 -21.01 -13.81
N SER A 70 0.80 -20.08 -12.87
CA SER A 70 1.87 -19.56 -12.00
C SER A 70 1.86 -20.14 -10.58
N LEU A 71 0.76 -20.79 -10.18
CA LEU A 71 0.58 -21.39 -8.87
C LEU A 71 0.96 -22.87 -8.89
N SER A 72 1.72 -23.31 -7.88
CA SER A 72 1.97 -24.73 -7.64
C SER A 72 0.66 -25.51 -7.45
N ALA A 73 0.69 -26.84 -7.64
CA ALA A 73 -0.48 -27.70 -7.47
C ALA A 73 -1.15 -27.51 -6.08
N ASP A 74 -0.35 -27.30 -5.04
CA ASP A 74 -0.82 -27.04 -3.68
C ASP A 74 -1.46 -25.66 -3.52
N GLY A 75 -0.91 -24.64 -4.18
CA GLY A 75 -1.49 -23.29 -4.23
C GLY A 75 -2.89 -23.33 -4.87
N ARG A 76 -3.03 -24.05 -5.98
CA ARG A 76 -4.33 -24.24 -6.66
C ARG A 76 -5.35 -24.99 -5.79
N ALA A 77 -4.94 -26.05 -5.10
CA ALA A 77 -5.82 -26.82 -4.23
C ALA A 77 -6.29 -25.99 -3.01
N THR A 78 -5.40 -25.18 -2.44
CA THR A 78 -5.71 -24.29 -1.31
C THR A 78 -6.74 -23.24 -1.72
N VAL A 79 -6.54 -22.58 -2.86
CA VAL A 79 -7.48 -21.56 -3.35
C VAL A 79 -8.83 -22.20 -3.72
N ARG A 80 -8.85 -23.36 -4.37
CA ARG A 80 -10.11 -24.07 -4.70
C ARG A 80 -10.93 -24.47 -3.46
N ARG A 81 -10.27 -24.87 -2.37
CA ARG A 81 -10.94 -25.14 -1.08
C ARG A 81 -11.53 -23.88 -0.45
N LEU A 82 -10.88 -22.73 -0.60
CA LEU A 82 -11.43 -21.45 -0.16
C LEU A 82 -12.70 -21.07 -0.92
N PHE A 83 -12.85 -21.47 -2.19
CA PHE A 83 -14.01 -21.15 -3.04
C PHE A 83 -15.17 -22.15 -2.98
N THR A 84 -14.96 -23.42 -2.63
CA THR A 84 -16.01 -24.48 -2.71
C THR A 84 -16.67 -24.86 -1.37
N GLY A 85 -16.13 -24.46 -0.22
CA GLY A 85 -16.69 -24.84 1.10
C GLY A 85 -17.72 -23.85 1.67
N ALA A 86 -19.01 -24.02 1.36
CA ALA A 86 -20.07 -23.09 1.79
C ALA A 86 -20.38 -23.05 3.31
N THR A 87 -20.32 -24.19 4.01
CA THR A 87 -20.74 -24.29 5.44
C THR A 87 -19.61 -23.97 6.43
N ALA A 88 -18.34 -24.12 6.00
CA ALA A 88 -17.17 -23.69 6.76
C ALA A 88 -16.90 -22.18 6.61
N ARG A 89 -17.46 -21.54 5.57
CA ARG A 89 -17.26 -20.12 5.22
C ARG A 89 -17.76 -19.17 6.29
N SER A 90 -18.91 -19.42 6.94
CA SER A 90 -19.47 -18.51 7.95
C SER A 90 -18.62 -18.45 9.22
N ARG A 91 -18.20 -19.59 9.78
CA ARG A 91 -17.33 -19.64 10.97
C ARG A 91 -15.91 -19.18 10.68
N ALA A 92 -15.34 -19.55 9.53
CA ALA A 92 -14.02 -19.08 9.10
C ALA A 92 -14.01 -17.57 8.79
N THR A 93 -15.11 -17.01 8.28
CA THR A 93 -15.26 -15.55 8.08
C THR A 93 -15.30 -14.83 9.41
N LEU A 94 -16.05 -15.33 10.40
CA LEU A 94 -16.09 -14.73 11.74
C LEU A 94 -14.71 -14.74 12.42
N VAL A 95 -13.99 -15.87 12.34
CA VAL A 95 -12.63 -15.98 12.88
C VAL A 95 -11.66 -15.08 12.11
N GLY A 96 -11.73 -15.05 10.78
CA GLY A 96 -10.91 -14.19 9.94
C GLY A 96 -11.16 -12.69 10.20
N LEU A 97 -12.42 -12.31 10.39
CA LEU A 97 -12.81 -10.95 10.74
C LEU A 97 -12.27 -10.58 12.13
N ALA A 98 -12.38 -11.47 13.12
CA ALA A 98 -11.86 -11.25 14.46
C ALA A 98 -10.32 -11.09 14.46
N VAL A 99 -9.61 -11.94 13.71
CA VAL A 99 -8.15 -11.86 13.56
C VAL A 99 -7.75 -10.58 12.82
N LEU A 100 -8.51 -10.14 11.82
CA LEU A 100 -8.25 -8.85 11.16
C LEU A 100 -8.47 -7.69 12.11
N LEU A 101 -9.62 -7.61 12.78
CA LEU A 101 -9.92 -6.54 13.72
C LEU A 101 -8.82 -6.45 14.79
N TRP A 102 -8.36 -7.60 15.27
CA TRP A 102 -7.24 -7.68 16.18
C TRP A 102 -5.91 -7.20 15.55
N GLY A 103 -5.53 -7.70 14.37
CA GLY A 103 -4.31 -7.34 13.67
C GLY A 103 -4.26 -5.87 13.24
N GLY A 104 -5.36 -5.36 12.68
CA GLY A 104 -5.57 -3.96 12.32
C GLY A 104 -5.51 -3.04 13.54
N SER A 105 -6.11 -3.43 14.67
CA SER A 105 -6.00 -2.66 15.92
C SER A 105 -4.55 -2.56 16.43
N ARG A 106 -3.72 -3.57 16.16
CA ARG A 106 -2.30 -3.57 16.54
C ARG A 106 -1.46 -2.73 15.59
N LEU A 107 -1.70 -2.83 14.28
CA LEU A 107 -1.05 -1.98 13.28
C LEU A 107 -1.35 -0.51 13.55
N PHE A 108 -2.63 -0.19 13.77
CA PHE A 108 -3.05 1.18 14.06
C PHE A 108 -2.36 1.72 15.32
N ARG A 109 -2.41 0.97 16.43
CA ARG A 109 -1.71 1.36 17.67
C ARG A 109 -0.19 1.46 17.50
N GLY A 110 0.40 0.71 16.58
CA GLY A 110 1.81 0.82 16.23
C GLY A 110 2.11 2.12 15.49
N LEU A 111 1.30 2.46 14.49
CA LEU A 111 1.40 3.70 13.71
C LEU A 111 1.14 4.95 14.57
N ASP A 112 0.07 4.94 15.35
CA ASP A 112 -0.30 6.04 16.26
C ASP A 112 0.84 6.36 17.24
N ARG A 113 1.40 5.36 17.93
CA ARG A 113 2.57 5.56 18.79
C ARG A 113 3.80 6.06 18.05
N ALA A 114 4.01 5.63 16.80
CA ALA A 114 5.11 6.13 15.99
C ALA A 114 4.91 7.61 15.65
N PHE A 115 3.70 8.01 15.28
CA PHE A 115 3.34 9.40 15.02
C PHE A 115 3.41 10.24 16.30
N ALA A 116 2.82 9.81 17.40
CA ALA A 116 2.88 10.49 18.69
C ALA A 116 4.33 10.76 19.14
N ARG A 117 5.22 9.78 18.95
CA ARG A 117 6.65 9.95 19.23
C ARG A 117 7.33 10.96 18.29
N VAL A 118 7.00 10.95 17.00
CA VAL A 118 7.53 11.93 16.03
C VAL A 118 7.05 13.34 16.36
N TYR A 119 5.76 13.50 16.63
CA TYR A 119 5.13 14.78 16.94
C TYR A 119 5.30 15.23 18.40
N ARG A 120 5.95 14.42 19.26
CA ARG A 120 6.18 14.67 20.70
C ARG A 120 4.88 15.05 21.44
N THR A 121 3.80 14.33 21.18
CA THR A 121 2.53 14.53 21.90
C THR A 121 2.48 13.62 23.12
N ASP A 122 2.09 14.15 24.28
CA ASP A 122 1.86 13.37 25.49
C ASP A 122 0.58 12.51 25.35
N ASP A 123 0.65 11.22 25.67
CA ASP A 123 -0.46 10.22 25.59
C ASP A 123 -1.59 10.46 26.64
N GLY A 124 -2.06 11.71 26.78
CA GLY A 124 -2.97 12.17 27.83
C GLY A 124 -4.44 11.77 27.64
N SER A 125 -4.87 10.77 28.42
CA SER A 125 -6.20 10.51 29.02
C SER A 125 -7.48 10.38 28.18
N ASP A 126 -7.53 10.70 26.88
CA ASP A 126 -8.76 10.51 26.08
C ASP A 126 -8.69 9.28 25.17
N THR A 127 -8.77 8.09 25.77
CA THR A 127 -8.76 6.80 25.05
C THR A 127 -9.92 6.65 24.05
N LEU A 128 -11.04 7.33 24.27
CA LEU A 128 -12.22 7.21 23.41
C LEU A 128 -12.10 8.10 22.17
N GLY A 129 -11.54 9.32 22.32
CA GLY A 129 -11.18 10.20 21.21
C GLY A 129 -10.18 9.54 20.26
N HIS A 130 -9.08 9.00 20.80
CA HIS A 130 -8.07 8.31 19.99
C HIS A 130 -8.64 7.08 19.26
N ALA A 131 -9.52 6.31 19.89
CA ALA A 131 -10.17 5.17 19.23
C ALA A 131 -11.10 5.58 18.08
N ARG A 132 -11.77 6.74 18.19
CA ARG A 132 -12.63 7.28 17.14
C ARG A 132 -11.80 7.81 15.97
N ASP A 133 -10.76 8.58 16.25
CA ASP A 133 -9.87 9.13 15.20
C ASP A 133 -9.13 7.99 14.49
N ALA A 134 -8.78 6.95 15.23
CA ALA A 134 -8.27 5.71 14.69
C ALA A 134 -9.22 5.01 13.73
N LEU A 135 -10.48 4.89 14.15
CA LEU A 135 -11.52 4.25 13.36
C LEU A 135 -11.85 5.07 12.12
N VAL A 136 -11.88 6.40 12.22
CA VAL A 136 -12.09 7.31 11.09
C VAL A 136 -10.91 7.22 10.11
N ALA A 137 -9.67 7.23 10.58
CA ALA A 137 -8.49 7.05 9.74
C ALA A 137 -8.47 5.66 9.08
N LEU A 138 -8.79 4.60 9.82
CA LEU A 138 -8.87 3.23 9.29
C LEU A 138 -9.97 3.11 8.23
N VAL A 139 -11.17 3.62 8.49
CA VAL A 139 -12.28 3.63 7.53
C VAL A 139 -11.93 4.50 6.32
N GLY A 140 -11.26 5.64 6.51
CA GLY A 140 -10.80 6.50 5.43
C GLY A 140 -9.77 5.79 4.54
N VAL A 141 -8.77 5.14 5.12
CA VAL A 141 -7.76 4.36 4.40
C VAL A 141 -8.39 3.14 3.72
N LEU A 142 -9.29 2.43 4.40
CA LEU A 142 -9.93 1.25 3.85
C LEU A 142 -10.91 1.60 2.72
N SER A 143 -11.68 2.69 2.87
CA SER A 143 -12.56 3.18 1.80
C SER A 143 -11.76 3.71 0.61
N ALA A 144 -10.66 4.44 0.84
CA ALA A 144 -9.74 4.82 -0.21
C ALA A 144 -9.16 3.58 -0.92
N ALA A 145 -8.69 2.57 -0.17
CA ALA A 145 -8.19 1.33 -0.73
C ALA A 145 -9.26 0.58 -1.55
N VAL A 146 -10.50 0.51 -1.06
CA VAL A 146 -11.62 -0.08 -1.80
C VAL A 146 -11.90 0.69 -3.08
N VAL A 147 -11.99 2.02 -3.04
CA VAL A 147 -12.17 2.86 -4.24
C VAL A 147 -11.04 2.62 -5.24
N VAL A 148 -9.79 2.51 -4.77
CA VAL A 148 -8.65 2.19 -5.62
C VAL A 148 -8.76 0.82 -6.27
N VAL A 149 -9.15 -0.22 -5.51
CA VAL A 149 -9.36 -1.57 -6.04
C VAL A 149 -10.51 -1.58 -7.04
N LEU A 150 -11.59 -0.83 -6.78
CA LEU A 150 -12.72 -0.70 -7.70
C LEU A 150 -12.30 0.02 -8.99
N VAL A 151 -11.56 1.13 -8.88
CA VAL A 151 -11.04 1.86 -10.05
C VAL A 151 -10.08 0.99 -10.84
N ALA A 152 -9.16 0.28 -10.19
CA ALA A 152 -8.26 -0.67 -10.85
C ALA A 152 -9.06 -1.80 -11.53
N GLY A 153 -10.07 -2.34 -10.86
CA GLY A 153 -10.97 -3.34 -11.40
C GLY A 153 -11.76 -2.83 -12.62
N VAL A 154 -12.24 -1.59 -12.58
CA VAL A 154 -12.90 -0.93 -13.73
C VAL A 154 -11.91 -0.71 -14.86
N VAL A 155 -10.70 -0.23 -14.59
CA VAL A 155 -9.66 -0.06 -15.62
C VAL A 155 -9.34 -1.40 -16.29
N VAL A 156 -9.19 -2.47 -15.51
CA VAL A 156 -9.00 -3.82 -16.03
C VAL A 156 -10.22 -4.30 -16.81
N ALA A 157 -11.44 -4.08 -16.31
CA ALA A 157 -12.67 -4.47 -16.99
C ALA A 157 -12.84 -3.74 -18.33
N VAL A 158 -12.53 -2.44 -18.38
CA VAL A 158 -12.54 -1.64 -19.61
C VAL A 158 -11.41 -2.09 -20.54
N ALA A 159 -10.23 -2.42 -20.03
CA ALA A 159 -9.15 -3.02 -20.83
C ALA A 159 -9.61 -4.34 -21.46
N VAL A 160 -10.28 -5.18 -20.68
CA VAL A 160 -10.82 -6.46 -21.13
C VAL A 160 -11.96 -6.26 -22.13
N SER A 161 -12.86 -5.29 -21.94
CA SER A 161 -13.96 -5.03 -22.89
C SER A 161 -13.44 -4.50 -24.23
N VAL A 162 -12.44 -3.61 -24.20
CA VAL A 162 -11.74 -3.13 -25.39
C VAL A 162 -10.95 -4.26 -26.08
N ALA A 163 -10.39 -5.20 -25.30
CA ALA A 163 -9.72 -6.38 -25.83
C ALA A 163 -10.69 -7.39 -26.45
N THR A 164 -11.90 -7.56 -25.90
CA THR A 164 -12.93 -8.45 -26.46
C THR A 164 -13.42 -8.01 -27.83
N GLU A 165 -13.55 -6.70 -28.06
CA GLU A 165 -13.89 -6.14 -29.39
C GLU A 165 -12.75 -6.31 -30.41
N ALA A 166 -11.50 -6.47 -29.96
CA ALA A 166 -10.34 -6.66 -30.82
C ALA A 166 -10.17 -8.10 -31.34
N GLY A 167 -11.01 -9.04 -30.90
CA GLY A 167 -11.17 -10.34 -31.56
C GLY A 167 -10.19 -11.46 -31.19
N ASP A 168 -9.25 -11.28 -30.24
CA ASP A 168 -8.48 -12.42 -29.72
C ASP A 168 -7.86 -12.17 -28.33
N LEU A 169 -8.53 -12.66 -27.28
CA LEU A 169 -8.08 -12.59 -25.88
C LEU A 169 -7.10 -13.70 -25.48
N ARG A 170 -6.86 -14.68 -26.36
CA ARG A 170 -6.04 -15.85 -26.02
C ARG A 170 -4.54 -15.58 -26.16
N SER A 171 -4.16 -14.42 -26.68
CA SER A 171 -2.77 -14.05 -26.94
C SER A 171 -2.34 -12.82 -26.11
N LEU A 172 -1.10 -12.86 -25.60
CA LEU A 172 -0.43 -11.72 -24.95
C LEU A 172 -0.53 -10.43 -25.79
N SER A 173 -0.59 -10.56 -27.13
CA SER A 173 -0.79 -9.45 -28.07
C SER A 173 -2.12 -8.72 -27.92
N GLY A 174 -3.23 -9.41 -27.61
CA GLY A 174 -4.53 -8.78 -27.40
C GLY A 174 -4.57 -7.92 -26.14
N ALA A 175 -3.94 -8.40 -25.06
CA ALA A 175 -3.80 -7.65 -23.81
C ALA A 175 -2.93 -6.40 -23.98
N ILE A 176 -1.81 -6.51 -24.70
CA ILE A 176 -0.92 -5.38 -25.01
C ILE A 176 -1.64 -4.35 -25.88
N ALA A 177 -2.43 -4.78 -26.88
CA ALA A 177 -3.20 -3.88 -27.74
C ALA A 177 -4.28 -3.11 -26.99
N ALA A 178 -4.92 -3.72 -25.98
CA ALA A 178 -5.90 -3.04 -25.15
C ALA A 178 -5.28 -2.00 -24.21
N VAL A 179 -4.15 -2.34 -23.57
CA VAL A 179 -3.35 -1.37 -22.80
C VAL A 179 -2.92 -0.19 -23.68
N ARG A 180 -2.50 -0.45 -24.93
CA ARG A 180 -2.14 0.57 -25.92
C ARG A 180 -3.31 1.47 -26.33
N ARG A 181 -4.51 0.93 -26.44
CA ARG A 181 -5.72 1.73 -26.74
C ARG A 181 -6.12 2.59 -25.56
N LEU A 182 -5.99 2.07 -24.33
CA LEU A 182 -6.24 2.83 -23.11
C LEU A 182 -5.21 3.92 -22.84
N SER A 183 -3.97 3.75 -23.28
CA SER A 183 -2.95 4.80 -23.25
C SER A 183 -3.11 5.84 -24.37
N GLY A 184 -4.17 5.78 -25.18
CA GLY A 184 -4.42 6.71 -26.29
C GLY A 184 -3.45 6.55 -27.47
N GLY A 185 -2.87 5.37 -27.65
CA GLY A 185 -1.88 5.12 -28.71
C GLY A 185 -0.49 5.70 -28.43
N VAL A 186 -0.28 6.27 -27.24
CA VAL A 186 1.05 6.66 -26.78
C VAL A 186 1.84 5.36 -26.56
N GLU A 187 2.98 5.22 -27.22
CA GLU A 187 3.96 4.16 -27.01
C GLU A 187 5.26 4.77 -26.46
N GLY A 188 6.11 3.96 -25.82
CA GLY A 188 7.43 4.40 -25.35
C GLY A 188 7.41 5.17 -24.01
N PRO A 189 8.40 6.04 -23.74
CA PRO A 189 8.68 6.58 -22.41
C PRO A 189 7.53 7.41 -21.81
N ALA A 190 6.65 7.98 -22.63
CA ALA A 190 5.52 8.77 -22.16
C ALA A 190 4.46 7.93 -21.42
N VAL A 191 4.21 6.68 -21.81
CA VAL A 191 3.32 5.76 -21.06
C VAL A 191 3.91 5.42 -19.71
N ALA A 192 5.21 5.14 -19.67
CA ALA A 192 5.91 4.85 -18.43
C ALA A 192 5.82 6.03 -17.44
N VAL A 193 6.01 7.26 -17.94
CA VAL A 193 5.82 8.47 -17.14
C VAL A 193 4.36 8.59 -16.67
N GLY A 194 3.37 8.37 -17.54
CA GLY A 194 1.96 8.39 -17.18
C GLY A 194 1.60 7.41 -16.06
N LEU A 195 2.11 6.18 -16.14
CA LEU A 195 1.90 5.14 -15.10
C LEU A 195 2.60 5.50 -13.78
N VAL A 196 3.80 6.06 -13.83
CA VAL A 196 4.53 6.54 -12.64
C VAL A 196 3.79 7.69 -11.98
N VAL A 197 3.28 8.65 -12.75
CA VAL A 197 2.50 9.77 -12.23
C VAL A 197 1.19 9.26 -11.63
N ALA A 198 0.43 8.42 -12.35
CA ALA A 198 -0.81 7.85 -11.86
C ALA A 198 -0.61 7.07 -10.54
N ARG A 199 0.43 6.24 -10.46
CA ARG A 199 0.80 5.51 -9.24
C ARG A 199 1.18 6.44 -8.10
N THR A 200 1.90 7.51 -8.38
CA THR A 200 2.28 8.47 -7.35
C THR A 200 1.06 9.22 -6.82
N LEU A 201 0.16 9.67 -7.71
CA LEU A 201 -1.11 10.30 -7.32
C LEU A 201 -1.99 9.34 -6.51
N LEU A 202 -1.98 8.06 -6.86
CA LEU A 202 -2.67 7.01 -6.11
C LEU A 202 -2.15 6.92 -4.67
N PHE A 203 -0.83 6.85 -4.48
CA PHE A 203 -0.24 6.83 -3.15
C PHE A 203 -0.48 8.14 -2.40
N VAL A 204 -0.48 9.29 -3.07
CA VAL A 204 -0.86 10.57 -2.44
C VAL A 204 -2.29 10.49 -1.90
N ALA A 205 -3.25 10.04 -2.71
CA ALA A 205 -4.65 9.91 -2.29
C ALA A 205 -4.81 8.94 -1.10
N LEU A 206 -4.05 7.84 -1.07
CA LEU A 206 -4.10 6.84 -0.01
C LEU A 206 -3.42 7.31 1.29
N LEU A 207 -2.29 8.01 1.18
CA LEU A 207 -1.47 8.43 2.33
C LEU A 207 -1.90 9.77 2.90
N PHE A 208 -2.57 10.63 2.13
CA PHE A 208 -2.96 11.96 2.61
C PHE A 208 -3.84 11.91 3.88
N PRO A 209 -4.90 11.06 3.97
CA PRO A 209 -5.69 10.95 5.19
C PRO A 209 -4.86 10.51 6.41
N VAL A 210 -3.89 9.61 6.20
CA VAL A 210 -2.95 9.15 7.24
C VAL A 210 -2.17 10.34 7.80
N TYR A 211 -1.58 11.17 6.94
CA TYR A 211 -0.81 12.34 7.36
C TYR A 211 -1.64 13.51 7.90
N TYR A 212 -2.93 13.55 7.58
CA TYR A 212 -3.82 14.62 8.03
C TYR A 212 -4.53 14.29 9.35
N LEU A 213 -4.89 13.01 9.58
CA LEU A 213 -5.74 12.60 10.71
C LEU A 213 -4.99 11.93 11.86
N LEU A 214 -3.90 11.21 11.60
CA LEU A 214 -3.16 10.51 12.67
C LEU A 214 -2.36 11.41 13.60
N PRO A 215 -1.75 12.52 13.15
CA PRO A 215 -1.06 13.40 14.08
C PRO A 215 -2.05 13.97 15.10
N ASN A 216 -1.78 13.79 16.39
CA ASN A 216 -2.57 14.37 17.49
C ASN A 216 -2.29 15.87 17.70
N VAL A 217 -2.07 16.59 16.60
CA VAL A 217 -1.88 18.05 16.56
C VAL A 217 -2.69 18.62 15.40
N PRO A 218 -3.19 19.86 15.48
CA PRO A 218 -3.99 20.46 14.41
C PRO A 218 -3.22 20.49 13.09
N MET A 219 -3.69 19.73 12.09
CA MET A 219 -3.09 19.68 10.76
C MET A 219 -3.85 20.55 9.77
N THR A 220 -3.11 21.23 8.91
CA THR A 220 -3.65 21.86 7.70
C THR A 220 -3.28 21.02 6.48
N VAL A 221 -4.01 21.20 5.37
CA VAL A 221 -3.69 20.50 4.10
C VAL A 221 -2.24 20.76 3.68
N ARG A 222 -1.75 21.99 3.88
CA ARG A 222 -0.38 22.37 3.52
C ARG A 222 0.69 21.76 4.40
N SER A 223 0.39 21.47 5.68
CA SER A 223 1.35 20.82 6.59
C SER A 223 1.42 19.30 6.39
N ALA A 224 0.34 18.66 5.91
CA ALA A 224 0.32 17.22 5.64
C ALA A 224 0.96 16.82 4.29
N LEU A 225 0.89 17.71 3.29
CA LEU A 225 1.32 17.43 1.91
C LEU A 225 2.81 17.07 1.73
N PRO A 226 3.80 17.76 2.33
CA PRO A 226 5.21 17.52 2.04
C PRO A 226 5.64 16.07 2.30
N GLY A 227 5.29 15.54 3.47
CA GLY A 227 5.54 14.17 3.89
C GLY A 227 4.74 13.16 3.08
N THR A 228 3.49 13.49 2.73
CA THR A 228 2.67 12.67 1.84
C THR A 228 3.35 12.48 0.48
N LEU A 229 3.83 13.57 -0.13
CA LEU A 229 4.52 13.54 -1.42
C LEU A 229 5.85 12.79 -1.33
N LEU A 230 6.63 13.02 -0.25
CA LEU A 230 7.90 12.33 -0.02
C LEU A 230 7.69 10.81 0.05
N THR A 231 6.72 10.36 0.85
CA THR A 231 6.43 8.92 1.00
C THR A 231 5.85 8.34 -0.28
N ALA A 232 4.90 9.03 -0.93
CA ALA A 232 4.30 8.57 -2.18
C ALA A 232 5.35 8.39 -3.29
N LEU A 233 6.24 9.37 -3.47
CA LEU A 233 7.32 9.30 -4.44
C LEU A 233 8.30 8.17 -4.08
N GLY A 234 8.69 8.08 -2.81
CA GLY A 234 9.57 7.02 -2.31
C GLY A 234 8.99 5.63 -2.54
N TRP A 235 7.69 5.43 -2.29
CA TRP A 235 6.99 4.18 -2.55
C TRP A 235 6.90 3.88 -4.04
N THR A 236 6.62 4.88 -4.89
CA THR A 236 6.67 4.70 -6.35
C THR A 236 8.04 4.22 -6.81
N VAL A 237 9.12 4.88 -6.37
CA VAL A 237 10.50 4.48 -6.70
C VAL A 237 10.80 3.09 -6.19
N MET A 238 10.40 2.76 -4.96
CA MET A 238 10.56 1.44 -4.37
C MET A 238 9.87 0.34 -5.20
N ILE A 239 8.62 0.55 -5.64
CA ILE A 239 7.91 -0.41 -6.49
C ILE A 239 8.58 -0.54 -7.85
N VAL A 240 9.00 0.56 -8.47
CA VAL A 240 9.75 0.50 -9.74
C VAL A 240 11.06 -0.28 -9.58
N ALA A 241 11.78 -0.07 -8.47
CA ALA A 241 13.00 -0.82 -8.18
C ALA A 241 12.72 -2.32 -7.95
N PHE A 242 11.62 -2.65 -7.28
CA PHE A 242 11.19 -4.02 -7.08
C PHE A 242 10.80 -4.72 -8.40
N ASP A 243 10.08 -4.04 -9.29
CA ASP A 243 9.75 -4.56 -10.62
C ASP A 243 11.02 -4.91 -11.41
N ARG A 244 12.07 -4.08 -11.29
CA ARG A 244 13.38 -4.36 -11.90
C ARG A 244 14.10 -5.54 -11.23
N TYR A 245 14.07 -5.61 -9.90
CA TYR A 245 14.63 -6.75 -9.17
C TYR A 245 14.00 -8.07 -9.61
N VAL A 246 12.66 -8.14 -9.67
CA VAL A 246 11.94 -9.35 -10.10
C VAL A 246 12.34 -9.73 -11.52
N GLY A 247 12.38 -8.77 -12.46
CA GLY A 247 12.80 -9.02 -13.83
C GLY A 247 14.21 -9.61 -13.96
N LEU A 248 15.14 -9.19 -13.10
CA LEU A 248 16.51 -9.73 -13.05
C LEU A 248 16.59 -11.09 -12.33
N ALA A 249 15.73 -11.32 -11.34
CA ALA A 249 15.71 -12.53 -10.54
C ALA A 249 14.92 -13.68 -11.17
N SER A 250 14.10 -13.41 -12.20
CA SER A 250 13.32 -14.43 -12.94
C SER A 250 14.24 -15.52 -13.50
N GLY A 251 14.15 -16.73 -12.94
CA GLY A 251 14.95 -17.89 -13.38
C GLY A 251 16.10 -18.30 -12.44
N SER A 252 16.23 -17.67 -11.26
CA SER A 252 17.26 -18.00 -10.27
C SER A 252 16.72 -18.86 -9.11
N ALA A 253 17.59 -19.56 -8.39
CA ALA A 253 17.22 -20.31 -7.17
C ALA A 253 16.65 -19.41 -6.05
N LEU A 254 16.84 -18.08 -6.17
CA LEU A 254 16.34 -17.07 -5.22
C LEU A 254 14.84 -16.76 -5.41
N SER A 255 14.19 -17.27 -6.46
CA SER A 255 12.75 -17.12 -6.70
C SER A 255 11.87 -17.99 -5.78
N GLY A 256 12.47 -18.82 -4.92
CA GLY A 256 11.76 -19.68 -3.98
C GLY A 256 11.06 -18.91 -2.85
N VAL A 257 10.18 -19.61 -2.13
CA VAL A 257 9.35 -19.05 -1.04
C VAL A 257 10.18 -18.30 0.01
N ALA A 258 11.35 -18.83 0.38
CA ALA A 258 12.24 -18.19 1.35
C ALA A 258 12.76 -16.82 0.89
N GLY A 259 13.15 -16.71 -0.39
CA GLY A 259 13.56 -15.43 -0.99
C GLY A 259 12.41 -14.43 -1.03
N GLY A 260 11.20 -14.90 -1.37
CA GLY A 260 9.99 -14.08 -1.36
C GLY A 260 9.70 -13.46 0.01
N VAL A 261 9.78 -14.25 1.09
CA VAL A 261 9.52 -13.76 2.45
C VAL A 261 10.53 -12.68 2.84
N VAL A 262 11.82 -12.91 2.62
CA VAL A 262 12.87 -11.92 2.95
C VAL A 262 12.63 -10.62 2.21
N VAL A 263 12.35 -10.68 0.91
CA VAL A 263 12.10 -9.48 0.10
C VAL A 263 10.86 -8.73 0.56
N VAL A 264 9.77 -9.43 0.89
CA VAL A 264 8.55 -8.81 1.44
C VAL A 264 8.85 -8.09 2.75
N VAL A 265 9.59 -8.71 3.67
CA VAL A 265 9.97 -8.09 4.95
C VAL A 265 10.83 -6.84 4.71
N THR A 266 11.80 -6.92 3.80
CA THR A 266 12.65 -5.78 3.43
C THR A 266 11.82 -4.64 2.82
N LEU A 267 10.89 -4.94 1.92
CA LEU A 267 10.01 -3.95 1.33
C LEU A 267 9.12 -3.28 2.38
N LEU A 268 8.54 -4.05 3.29
CA LEU A 268 7.73 -3.51 4.38
C LEU A 268 8.54 -2.59 5.30
N TYR A 269 9.79 -2.95 5.58
CA TYR A 269 10.70 -2.09 6.35
C TYR A 269 10.97 -0.77 5.63
N VAL A 270 11.35 -0.80 4.35
CA VAL A 270 11.63 0.40 3.55
C VAL A 270 10.37 1.26 3.41
N ALA A 271 9.21 0.65 3.18
CA ALA A 271 7.93 1.36 3.08
C ALA A 271 7.61 2.09 4.40
N SER A 272 7.77 1.39 5.53
CA SER A 272 7.56 1.95 6.87
C SER A 272 8.58 3.04 7.20
N PHE A 273 9.83 2.90 6.74
CA PHE A 273 10.87 3.92 6.89
C PHE A 273 10.50 5.21 6.16
N LEU A 274 10.09 5.11 4.90
CA LEU A 274 9.65 6.27 4.11
C LEU A 274 8.40 6.94 4.70
N LEU A 275 7.52 6.16 5.32
CA LEU A 275 6.33 6.65 6.01
C LEU A 275 6.69 7.42 7.30
N VAL A 276 7.56 6.87 8.14
CA VAL A 276 8.01 7.59 9.35
C VAL A 276 8.84 8.82 8.97
N ALA A 277 9.68 8.73 7.93
CA ALA A 277 10.45 9.86 7.41
C ALA A 277 9.55 11.01 6.92
N GLY A 278 8.46 10.69 6.21
CA GLY A 278 7.48 11.70 5.79
C GLY A 278 6.81 12.39 6.98
N ALA A 279 6.50 11.64 8.05
CA ALA A 279 5.92 12.21 9.27
C ALA A 279 6.90 13.17 9.95
N ILE A 280 8.19 12.80 10.01
CA ILE A 280 9.24 13.66 10.56
C ILE A 280 9.38 14.95 9.75
N VAL A 281 9.36 14.87 8.42
CA VAL A 281 9.40 16.06 7.56
C VAL A 281 8.22 16.98 7.84
N ASN A 282 7.00 16.43 7.95
CA ASN A 282 5.82 17.23 8.29
C ASN A 282 5.95 17.87 9.69
N ALA A 283 6.41 17.13 10.70
CA ALA A 283 6.59 17.64 12.05
C ALA A 283 7.59 18.82 12.09
N VAL A 284 8.77 18.66 11.48
CA VAL A 284 9.81 19.70 11.44
C VAL A 284 9.34 20.95 10.67
N LEU A 285 8.56 20.77 9.61
CA LEU A 285 8.00 21.89 8.85
C LEU A 285 6.85 22.59 9.56
N ALA A 286 6.09 21.88 10.40
CA ALA A 286 5.00 22.46 11.19
C ALA A 286 5.50 23.26 12.40
N GLU A 287 6.69 22.95 12.92
CA GLU A 287 7.34 23.66 14.03
C GLU A 287 8.01 24.98 13.62
N ARG A 288 7.89 25.39 12.35
CA ARG A 288 8.53 26.59 11.77
C ARG A 288 7.52 27.60 11.26
#